data_AF-A0A3N1I9E4-F1
#
_entry.id   AF-A0A3N1I9E4-F1
#
_cell.length_a   1.000
_cell.length_b   1.000
_cell.length_c   1.000
_cell.angle_alpha   90.00
_cell.angle_beta   90.00
_cell.angle_gamma   90.00
#
_symmetry.space_group_name_H-M   'P 1'
#
loop_
_entity.id
_entity.type
_entity.pdbx_description
1 polymer ?
#
loop_
_entity_poly.entity_id
_entity_poly.type
_entity_poly.pdbx_seq_one_letter_code
_entity_poly.pdbx_strand_id
1 'polypeptide(L)'
;MQRNTENVQNAQEIRTKRGFRLSTLVASAVVVAGGIILPATAASAGTMPDTAVTTMVVHHKNHDQKDHHKKDHHKKDHHKKDHKKNPGNATGGNGGNATTNGGGNATGGNGGNATTNGGGNATGGNGGDATTNKGGNATGGNGGNATTNKGGDATGGNGGDATTNKGGNATGGNGGNATTNKGGDATGGDGGNATTNKGGNATGGDGGNATTNKGGDATGGDGGNATTNAGGNATGGNGGDATAG
;
A
#
# COMPACT_ATOMS: atom_id res chain seq x y z
N MET A 1 44.10 33.05 -77.97
CA MET A 1 45.14 33.59 -77.07
C MET A 1 44.58 33.66 -75.66
N GLN A 2 45.32 33.11 -74.66
CA GLN A 2 45.24 33.30 -73.19
C GLN A 2 43.92 32.96 -72.46
N ARG A 3 43.78 31.83 -71.73
CA ARG A 3 44.30 31.33 -70.42
C ARG A 3 43.65 31.93 -69.14
N ASN A 4 43.00 31.02 -68.38
CA ASN A 4 42.93 30.84 -66.91
C ASN A 4 42.21 31.93 -66.07
N THR A 5 41.54 31.69 -64.95
CA THR A 5 41.26 30.57 -64.00
C THR A 5 40.05 31.08 -63.18
N GLU A 6 39.12 30.29 -62.65
CA GLU A 6 39.15 29.79 -61.27
C GLU A 6 37.87 28.98 -60.98
N ASN A 7 38.08 27.80 -60.40
CA ASN A 7 37.14 27.07 -59.56
C ASN A 7 36.69 27.96 -58.37
N VAL A 8 35.45 27.77 -57.90
CA VAL A 8 35.13 27.31 -56.53
C VAL A 8 33.60 27.35 -56.34
N GLN A 9 33.10 26.26 -55.80
CA GLN A 9 31.73 25.95 -55.42
C GLN A 9 31.09 27.05 -54.56
N ASN A 10 29.89 27.47 -54.91
CA ASN A 10 29.14 28.50 -54.18
C ASN A 10 27.82 27.89 -53.62
N ALA A 11 27.50 28.26 -52.38
CA ALA A 11 26.28 27.98 -51.60
C ALA A 11 26.23 26.72 -50.69
N GLN A 12 27.03 26.72 -49.63
CA GLN A 12 26.68 26.14 -48.32
C GLN A 12 27.11 27.15 -47.24
N GLU A 13 26.27 28.15 -46.95
CA GLU A 13 26.52 29.09 -45.83
C GLU A 13 25.77 28.60 -44.58
N ILE A 14 26.40 27.67 -43.85
CA ILE A 14 26.00 27.32 -42.48
C ILE A 14 26.45 28.44 -41.55
N ARG A 15 25.53 29.32 -41.15
CA ARG A 15 25.84 30.37 -40.17
C ARG A 15 25.95 29.78 -38.77
N THR A 16 27.12 29.99 -38.19
CA THR A 16 27.56 29.49 -36.89
C THR A 16 27.53 30.60 -35.82
N LYS A 17 27.32 30.17 -34.56
CA LYS A 17 27.76 30.77 -33.28
C LYS A 17 26.95 31.91 -32.64
N ARG A 18 26.45 31.62 -31.44
CA ARG A 18 26.88 32.10 -30.09
C ARG A 18 25.93 31.41 -29.08
N GLY A 19 26.32 30.62 -28.08
CA GLY A 19 27.51 30.62 -27.26
C GLY A 19 27.23 31.36 -25.96
N PHE A 20 26.78 30.66 -24.90
CA PHE A 20 27.15 31.00 -23.53
C PHE A 20 27.09 29.76 -22.62
N ARG A 21 28.19 29.55 -21.90
CA ARG A 21 28.47 28.48 -20.95
C ARG A 21 28.41 29.06 -19.53
N LEU A 22 28.05 28.24 -18.54
CA LEU A 22 28.47 28.21 -17.12
C LEU A 22 27.49 27.24 -16.42
N SER A 23 27.79 26.01 -16.00
CA SER A 23 28.93 25.43 -15.28
C SER A 23 29.19 26.07 -13.92
N THR A 24 28.49 25.59 -12.88
CA THR A 24 29.01 25.61 -11.51
C THR A 24 28.75 24.26 -10.85
N LEU A 25 29.86 23.62 -10.51
CA LEU A 25 30.02 22.32 -9.90
C LEU A 25 30.67 22.61 -8.54
N VAL A 26 30.10 22.13 -7.43
CA VAL A 26 30.83 22.02 -6.17
C VAL A 26 30.55 20.66 -5.55
N ALA A 27 31.64 19.99 -5.21
CA ALA A 27 31.74 18.58 -4.89
C ALA A 27 31.91 18.34 -3.38
N SER A 28 31.51 17.13 -2.96
CA SER A 28 32.08 16.30 -1.88
C SER A 28 31.88 16.79 -0.43
N ALA A 29 31.60 15.92 0.55
CA ALA A 29 32.36 14.72 0.84
C ALA A 29 31.54 13.57 1.45
N VAL A 30 31.96 12.37 1.05
CA VAL A 30 31.70 11.08 1.67
C VAL A 30 32.61 10.92 2.89
N VAL A 31 32.07 10.40 3.99
CA VAL A 31 32.86 9.62 4.96
C VAL A 31 32.19 8.27 5.11
N VAL A 32 32.88 7.25 4.57
CA VAL A 32 32.66 5.83 4.84
C VAL A 32 33.44 5.47 6.10
N ALA A 33 32.73 5.02 7.12
CA ALA A 33 33.23 4.02 8.07
C ALA A 33 32.12 2.97 8.08
N GLY A 34 32.24 1.85 7.37
CA GLY A 34 33.26 0.83 7.56
C GLY A 34 32.65 -0.26 8.46
N GLY A 35 32.08 -1.30 7.85
CA GLY A 35 31.66 -2.50 8.58
C GLY A 35 30.41 -3.20 8.02
N ILE A 36 30.57 -3.92 6.92
CA ILE A 36 29.67 -5.04 6.58
C ILE A 36 30.15 -6.25 7.38
N ILE A 37 29.30 -6.83 8.22
CA ILE A 37 29.31 -8.28 8.49
C ILE A 37 27.85 -8.77 8.53
N LEU A 38 27.45 -9.48 7.47
CA LEU A 38 26.43 -10.54 7.49
C LEU A 38 27.13 -11.80 6.97
N PRO A 39 26.59 -13.03 7.10
CA PRO A 39 25.48 -13.54 7.92
C PRO A 39 25.85 -14.90 8.59
N ALA A 40 24.93 -15.49 9.38
CA ALA A 40 24.69 -16.94 9.31
C ALA A 40 23.37 -17.28 10.01
N THR A 41 22.36 -17.59 9.22
CA THR A 41 21.22 -18.40 9.66
C THR A 41 21.69 -19.82 9.96
N ALA A 42 21.30 -20.38 11.09
CA ALA A 42 21.14 -21.82 11.24
C ALA A 42 19.93 -22.10 12.13
N ALA A 43 18.99 -22.84 11.56
CA ALA A 43 17.88 -23.44 12.27
C ALA A 43 18.38 -24.44 13.32
N SER A 44 17.67 -24.56 14.43
CA SER A 44 17.64 -25.81 15.19
C SER A 44 16.20 -26.13 15.58
N ALA A 45 15.61 -27.03 14.80
CA ALA A 45 14.53 -27.90 15.25
C ALA A 45 14.98 -28.64 16.51
N GLY A 46 14.01 -28.97 17.37
CA GLY A 46 14.27 -29.39 18.73
C GLY A 46 14.90 -30.77 18.90
N THR A 47 15.22 -31.03 20.17
CA THR A 47 15.30 -32.36 20.75
C THR A 47 14.64 -32.30 22.13
N MET A 48 13.43 -32.85 22.27
CA MET A 48 13.01 -33.45 23.55
C MET A 48 13.83 -34.73 23.72
N PRO A 49 14.50 -34.90 24.86
CA PRO A 49 14.09 -35.92 25.82
C PRO A 49 14.32 -35.42 27.27
N ASP A 50 13.90 -36.04 28.37
CA ASP A 50 13.81 -37.45 28.67
C ASP A 50 12.66 -37.75 29.64
N THR A 51 12.13 -38.95 29.44
CA THR A 51 11.29 -39.63 30.41
C THR A 51 12.12 -39.97 31.65
N ALA A 52 11.60 -39.63 32.82
CA ALA A 52 11.99 -40.28 34.06
C ALA A 52 10.74 -40.51 34.93
N VAL A 53 10.34 -41.78 34.88
CA VAL A 53 9.50 -42.52 35.83
C VAL A 53 9.56 -41.98 37.26
N THR A 54 8.38 -41.77 37.86
CA THR A 54 8.20 -42.06 39.29
C THR A 54 7.01 -43.00 39.43
N THR A 55 7.32 -44.19 39.93
CA THR A 55 6.40 -45.32 40.11
C THR A 55 5.89 -45.34 41.56
N MET A 56 4.58 -45.49 41.67
CA MET A 56 3.75 -46.08 42.75
C MET A 56 3.68 -45.44 44.14
N VAL A 57 2.43 -45.21 44.61
CA VAL A 57 1.79 -45.99 45.70
C VAL A 57 0.27 -46.07 45.44
N VAL A 58 -0.34 -47.21 45.81
CA VAL A 58 -1.71 -47.67 45.52
C VAL A 58 -2.68 -47.43 46.69
N HIS A 59 -3.99 -47.39 46.36
CA HIS A 59 -5.22 -47.56 47.18
C HIS A 59 -5.77 -46.29 47.87
N HIS A 60 -7.05 -45.93 47.75
CA HIS A 60 -8.29 -46.66 48.10
C HIS A 60 -9.50 -46.00 47.38
N LYS A 61 -10.42 -46.74 46.75
CA LYS A 61 -11.66 -47.38 47.27
C LYS A 61 -12.92 -46.53 46.99
N ASN A 62 -13.81 -47.11 46.19
CA ASN A 62 -15.12 -46.59 45.80
C ASN A 62 -15.96 -46.15 47.00
N HIS A 63 -16.70 -45.04 46.82
CA HIS A 63 -18.00 -44.87 47.46
C HIS A 63 -18.98 -44.21 46.47
N ASP A 64 -19.99 -45.00 46.07
CA ASP A 64 -21.31 -44.51 45.66
C ASP A 64 -21.92 -43.66 46.78
N GLN A 65 -22.58 -42.55 46.44
CA GLN A 65 -23.84 -42.20 47.09
C GLN A 65 -24.66 -41.16 46.31
N LYS A 66 -25.97 -41.33 46.47
CA LYS A 66 -27.11 -40.77 45.74
C LYS A 66 -27.49 -39.35 46.17
N ASP A 67 -28.13 -38.66 45.22
CA ASP A 67 -29.34 -37.83 45.34
C ASP A 67 -29.40 -36.48 46.11
N HIS A 68 -29.86 -35.49 45.32
CA HIS A 68 -30.75 -34.36 45.58
C HIS A 68 -30.36 -33.23 46.57
N HIS A 69 -30.27 -31.98 46.08
CA HIS A 69 -31.41 -31.02 46.14
C HIS A 69 -31.09 -29.59 45.62
N LYS A 70 -32.07 -29.11 44.83
CA LYS A 70 -32.72 -27.77 44.80
C LYS A 70 -31.96 -26.50 44.37
N LYS A 71 -32.61 -25.88 43.38
CA LYS A 71 -32.62 -24.47 42.97
C LYS A 71 -32.47 -23.51 44.15
N ASP A 72 -31.63 -22.50 43.96
CA ASP A 72 -31.90 -21.16 44.47
C ASP A 72 -31.68 -20.11 43.38
N HIS A 73 -32.72 -19.30 43.19
CA HIS A 73 -32.78 -18.20 42.25
C HIS A 73 -32.09 -16.97 42.85
N HIS A 74 -31.04 -16.47 42.21
CA HIS A 74 -30.62 -15.08 42.39
C HIS A 74 -30.63 -14.35 41.04
N LYS A 75 -31.76 -13.68 40.78
CA LYS A 75 -31.77 -12.48 39.94
C LYS A 75 -30.90 -11.43 40.63
N LYS A 76 -29.87 -10.93 39.95
CA LYS A 76 -29.23 -9.67 40.32
C LYS A 76 -29.10 -8.81 39.08
N ASP A 77 -29.66 -7.63 39.23
CA ASP A 77 -29.92 -6.63 38.23
C ASP A 77 -28.64 -5.96 37.71
N HIS A 78 -28.73 -5.55 36.44
CA HIS A 78 -28.07 -4.43 35.79
C HIS A 78 -26.56 -4.19 35.99
N HIS A 79 -25.78 -4.64 35.00
CA HIS A 79 -24.73 -3.79 34.42
C HIS A 79 -24.82 -3.83 32.89
N LYS A 80 -25.52 -2.86 32.30
CA LYS A 80 -25.14 -2.39 30.96
C LYS A 80 -23.74 -1.79 31.12
N LYS A 81 -22.71 -2.59 30.87
CA LYS A 81 -21.38 -2.05 30.59
C LYS A 81 -21.52 -1.32 29.27
N ASP A 82 -21.75 -0.02 29.36
CA ASP A 82 -21.40 0.90 28.30
C ASP A 82 -19.88 0.85 28.18
N HIS A 83 -19.40 -0.18 27.48
CA HIS A 83 -18.02 -0.26 27.04
C HIS A 83 -17.82 0.89 26.07
N LYS A 84 -17.41 2.03 26.62
CA LYS A 84 -16.66 3.06 25.91
C LYS A 84 -15.60 2.32 25.09
N LYS A 85 -15.84 2.21 23.78
CA LYS A 85 -15.02 1.42 22.85
C LYS A 85 -13.63 2.05 22.80
N ASN A 86 -12.73 1.61 23.67
CA ASN A 86 -11.32 1.87 23.45
C ASN A 86 -10.95 1.23 22.11
N PRO A 87 -10.17 1.92 21.25
CA PRO A 87 -9.67 1.34 20.02
C PRO A 87 -8.75 0.17 20.40
N GLY A 88 -9.25 -1.06 20.30
CA GLY A 88 -8.48 -2.27 20.54
C GLY A 88 -7.68 -2.65 19.30
N ASN A 89 -6.53 -3.28 19.50
CA ASN A 89 -5.77 -3.88 18.41
C ASN A 89 -6.21 -5.33 18.21
N ALA A 90 -6.22 -5.79 16.95
CA ALA A 90 -6.54 -7.16 16.58
C ALA A 90 -5.44 -7.71 15.66
N THR A 91 -5.01 -8.94 15.92
CA THR A 91 -4.02 -9.63 15.08
C THR A 91 -4.50 -11.04 14.79
N GLY A 92 -4.53 -11.41 13.51
CA GLY A 92 -4.84 -12.76 13.06
C GLY A 92 -3.63 -13.69 13.10
N GLY A 93 -3.84 -14.97 13.40
CA GLY A 93 -2.85 -16.03 13.19
C GLY A 93 -2.70 -16.38 11.70
N ASN A 94 -1.97 -17.44 11.35
CA ASN A 94 -1.87 -17.90 9.95
C ASN A 94 -3.28 -18.16 9.35
N GLY A 95 -3.60 -17.52 8.22
CA GLY A 95 -4.93 -17.50 7.59
C GLY A 95 -6.00 -16.69 8.35
N GLY A 96 -5.64 -16.08 9.48
CA GLY A 96 -6.56 -15.40 10.37
C GLY A 96 -6.81 -13.95 9.96
N ASN A 97 -8.08 -13.58 9.93
CA ASN A 97 -8.51 -12.21 9.72
C ASN A 97 -8.52 -11.40 11.02
N ALA A 98 -8.34 -10.09 10.92
CA ALA A 98 -8.40 -9.16 12.05
C ALA A 98 -9.39 -8.03 11.81
N THR A 99 -10.25 -7.73 12.80
CA THR A 99 -11.24 -6.65 12.70
C THR A 99 -11.30 -5.81 13.95
N THR A 100 -11.29 -4.47 13.79
CA THR A 100 -11.54 -3.52 14.89
C THR A 100 -12.78 -2.66 14.61
N ASN A 101 -13.53 -2.29 15.65
CA ASN A 101 -14.86 -1.66 15.50
C ASN A 101 -14.97 -0.19 15.95
N GLY A 102 -14.02 0.31 16.74
CA GLY A 102 -14.07 1.66 17.34
C GLY A 102 -12.86 2.54 17.00
N GLY A 103 -11.95 2.04 16.18
CA GLY A 103 -10.60 2.55 16.05
C GLY A 103 -9.56 1.44 16.29
N GLY A 104 -8.28 1.74 16.09
CA GLY A 104 -7.17 0.85 16.45
C GLY A 104 -6.58 0.12 15.25
N ASN A 105 -5.64 -0.79 15.51
CA ASN A 105 -4.88 -1.47 14.47
C ASN A 105 -5.39 -2.90 14.25
N ALA A 106 -5.71 -3.25 13.01
CA ALA A 106 -6.04 -4.60 12.58
C ALA A 106 -4.90 -5.13 11.71
N THR A 107 -4.33 -6.29 12.05
CA THR A 107 -3.29 -6.96 11.25
C THR A 107 -3.72 -8.39 10.94
N GLY A 108 -3.95 -8.72 9.67
CA GLY A 108 -4.19 -10.09 9.24
C GLY A 108 -2.92 -10.93 9.36
N GLY A 109 -3.04 -12.23 9.62
CA GLY A 109 -1.89 -13.13 9.45
C GLY A 109 -1.68 -13.49 7.98
N ASN A 110 -0.70 -14.33 7.65
CA ASN A 110 -0.45 -14.75 6.25
C ASN A 110 -1.73 -15.31 5.59
N GLY A 111 -2.14 -14.75 4.45
CA GLY A 111 -3.41 -15.02 3.76
C GLY A 111 -4.66 -14.39 4.39
N GLY A 112 -4.51 -13.67 5.50
CA GLY A 112 -5.59 -13.07 6.28
C GLY A 112 -5.79 -11.59 6.00
N ASN A 113 -7.06 -11.18 5.99
CA ASN A 113 -7.50 -9.82 5.73
C ASN A 113 -7.59 -8.99 7.02
N ALA A 114 -7.44 -7.68 6.88
CA ALA A 114 -7.61 -6.73 7.97
C ALA A 114 -8.72 -5.72 7.69
N THR A 115 -9.52 -5.40 8.72
CA THR A 115 -10.59 -4.40 8.60
C THR A 115 -10.67 -3.50 9.83
N THR A 116 -10.72 -2.19 9.61
CA THR A 116 -11.09 -1.22 10.65
C THR A 116 -12.43 -0.56 10.30
N ASN A 117 -13.44 -0.75 11.15
CA ASN A 117 -14.76 -0.14 10.97
C ASN A 117 -14.84 1.32 11.49
N GLY A 118 -13.92 1.68 12.38
CA GLY A 118 -13.65 3.05 12.81
C GLY A 118 -12.54 3.70 11.99
N GLY A 119 -11.86 4.69 12.57
CA GLY A 119 -10.55 5.11 12.07
C GLY A 119 -9.46 4.09 12.42
N GLY A 120 -8.20 4.38 12.10
CA GLY A 120 -7.06 3.52 12.44
C GLY A 120 -6.57 2.69 11.26
N ASN A 121 -5.65 1.77 11.53
CA ASN A 121 -4.83 1.15 10.49
C ASN A 121 -5.23 -0.31 10.26
N ALA A 122 -5.46 -0.69 9.01
CA ALA A 122 -5.65 -2.07 8.56
C ALA A 122 -4.43 -2.51 7.75
N THR A 123 -3.82 -3.63 8.12
CA THR A 123 -2.70 -4.24 7.38
C THR A 123 -3.03 -5.69 7.06
N GLY A 124 -3.21 -6.02 5.78
CA GLY A 124 -3.38 -7.40 5.35
C GLY A 124 -2.08 -8.18 5.55
N GLY A 125 -2.16 -9.48 5.84
CA GLY A 125 -0.99 -10.35 5.74
C GLY A 125 -0.63 -10.61 4.27
N ASN A 126 0.46 -11.33 3.99
CA ASN A 126 0.80 -11.69 2.61
C ASN A 126 -0.38 -12.39 1.90
N GLY A 127 -0.80 -11.89 0.74
CA GLY A 127 -2.00 -12.31 0.00
C GLY A 127 -3.33 -11.78 0.56
N GLY A 128 -3.31 -11.02 1.65
CA GLY A 128 -4.47 -10.50 2.35
C GLY A 128 -4.76 -9.02 2.07
N ASP A 129 -6.03 -8.69 2.02
CA ASP A 129 -6.54 -7.35 1.75
C ASP A 129 -6.68 -6.53 3.03
N ALA A 130 -6.66 -5.20 2.88
CA ALA A 130 -6.92 -4.25 3.96
C ALA A 130 -8.08 -3.31 3.63
N THR A 131 -8.93 -3.03 4.62
CA THR A 131 -10.04 -2.09 4.48
C THR A 131 -10.19 -1.18 5.69
N THR A 132 -10.34 0.13 5.45
CA THR A 132 -10.77 1.11 6.47
C THR A 132 -12.10 1.76 6.08
N ASN A 133 -13.04 1.84 7.03
CA ASN A 133 -14.40 2.34 6.75
C ASN A 133 -14.63 3.81 7.10
N LYS A 134 -13.88 4.36 8.07
CA LYS A 134 -14.05 5.74 8.57
C LYS A 134 -12.70 6.43 8.79
N GLY A 135 -11.96 6.65 7.71
CA GLY A 135 -10.62 7.24 7.75
C GLY A 135 -9.55 6.25 8.24
N GLY A 136 -8.29 6.69 8.20
CA GLY A 136 -7.14 5.86 8.55
C GLY A 136 -6.58 5.07 7.37
N ASN A 137 -5.55 4.26 7.62
CA ASN A 137 -4.69 3.74 6.56
C ASN A 137 -4.97 2.26 6.30
N ALA A 138 -5.20 1.89 5.04
CA ALA A 138 -5.29 0.51 4.59
C ALA A 138 -4.01 0.16 3.82
N THR A 139 -3.34 -0.92 4.23
CA THR A 139 -2.16 -1.46 3.52
C THR A 139 -2.38 -2.93 3.20
N GLY A 140 -2.52 -3.27 1.92
CA GLY A 140 -2.58 -4.66 1.49
C GLY A 140 -1.25 -5.37 1.75
N GLY A 141 -1.28 -6.68 2.02
CA GLY A 141 -0.05 -7.47 1.96
C GLY A 141 0.38 -7.70 0.51
N ASN A 142 1.53 -8.32 0.26
CA ASN A 142 1.95 -8.67 -1.10
C ASN A 142 0.85 -9.47 -1.84
N GLY A 143 0.42 -9.02 -3.01
CA GLY A 143 -0.73 -9.52 -3.77
C GLY A 143 -2.11 -9.08 -3.27
N GLY A 144 -2.18 -8.37 -2.14
CA GLY A 144 -3.40 -7.90 -1.51
C GLY A 144 -3.71 -6.43 -1.82
N ASN A 145 -5.00 -6.14 -1.90
CA ASN A 145 -5.55 -4.84 -2.22
C ASN A 145 -5.79 -4.00 -0.96
N ALA A 146 -5.88 -2.68 -1.13
CA ALA A 146 -6.22 -1.75 -0.08
C ALA A 146 -7.45 -0.90 -0.45
N THR A 147 -8.35 -0.70 0.51
CA THR A 147 -9.54 0.14 0.31
C THR A 147 -9.78 1.07 1.49
N THR A 148 -10.01 2.36 1.23
CA THR A 148 -10.56 3.30 2.21
C THR A 148 -11.91 3.88 1.75
N ASN A 149 -12.91 3.86 2.63
CA ASN A 149 -14.27 4.25 2.26
C ASN A 149 -14.60 5.73 2.50
N LYS A 150 -13.97 6.36 3.50
CA LYS A 150 -14.25 7.74 3.92
C LYS A 150 -12.97 8.44 4.38
N GLY A 151 -12.19 8.94 3.43
CA GLY A 151 -10.86 9.52 3.68
C GLY A 151 -9.83 8.48 4.10
N GLY A 152 -8.59 8.94 4.26
CA GLY A 152 -7.44 8.11 4.61
C GLY A 152 -6.73 7.50 3.41
N ASP A 153 -5.60 6.86 3.67
CA ASP A 153 -4.69 6.40 2.63
C ASP A 153 -4.85 4.89 2.37
N ALA A 154 -4.98 4.50 1.10
CA ALA A 154 -4.97 3.11 0.64
C ALA A 154 -3.64 2.84 -0.07
N THR A 155 -2.89 1.83 0.36
CA THR A 155 -1.67 1.37 -0.31
C THR A 155 -1.79 -0.11 -0.62
N GLY A 156 -1.86 -0.46 -1.91
CA GLY A 156 -1.82 -1.85 -2.34
C GLY A 156 -0.47 -2.49 -2.03
N GLY A 157 -0.43 -3.79 -1.76
CA GLY A 157 0.85 -4.50 -1.74
C GLY A 157 1.38 -4.68 -3.16
N ASN A 158 2.57 -5.25 -3.33
CA ASN A 158 3.09 -5.59 -4.67
C ASN A 158 2.09 -6.45 -5.45
N GLY A 159 1.71 -6.02 -6.65
CA GLY A 159 0.63 -6.60 -7.48
C GLY A 159 -0.80 -6.25 -7.04
N GLY A 160 -0.98 -5.51 -5.95
CA GLY A 160 -2.26 -5.14 -5.38
C GLY A 160 -2.68 -3.71 -5.72
N ASP A 161 -3.99 -3.55 -5.92
CA ASP A 161 -4.63 -2.28 -6.23
C ASP A 161 -4.97 -1.49 -4.96
N ALA A 162 -5.09 -0.17 -5.11
CA ALA A 162 -5.56 0.73 -4.07
C ALA A 162 -6.80 1.50 -4.51
N THR A 163 -7.79 1.61 -3.63
CA THR A 163 -9.02 2.37 -3.87
C THR A 163 -9.39 3.29 -2.72
N THR A 164 -9.69 4.56 -3.00
CA THR A 164 -10.37 5.46 -2.05
C THR A 164 -11.73 5.92 -2.59
N ASN A 165 -12.77 5.84 -1.76
CA ASN A 165 -14.13 6.14 -2.21
C ASN A 165 -14.58 7.59 -2.02
N LYS A 166 -14.07 8.27 -0.98
CA LYS A 166 -14.46 9.64 -0.60
C LYS A 166 -13.28 10.38 0.01
N GLY A 167 -12.46 11.00 -0.84
CA GLY A 167 -11.21 11.65 -0.45
C GLY A 167 -10.15 10.67 0.02
N GLY A 168 -8.93 11.19 0.21
CA GLY A 168 -7.75 10.41 0.61
C GLY A 168 -6.94 9.90 -0.59
N ASN A 169 -5.78 9.31 -0.30
CA ASN A 169 -4.81 8.95 -1.33
C ASN A 169 -4.86 7.45 -1.63
N ALA A 170 -4.88 7.07 -2.90
CA ALA A 170 -4.72 5.69 -3.35
C ALA A 170 -3.34 5.53 -3.99
N THR A 171 -2.55 4.57 -3.53
CA THR A 171 -1.26 4.21 -4.12
C THR A 171 -1.26 2.72 -4.45
N GLY A 172 -1.24 2.37 -5.73
CA GLY A 172 -1.07 0.97 -6.15
C GLY A 172 0.31 0.45 -5.75
N GLY A 173 0.44 -0.85 -5.49
CA GLY A 173 1.77 -1.46 -5.44
C GLY A 173 2.37 -1.59 -6.83
N ASN A 174 3.59 -2.08 -6.95
CA ASN A 174 4.19 -2.40 -8.25
C ASN A 174 3.25 -3.34 -9.06
N GLY A 175 2.90 -2.96 -10.29
CA GLY A 175 1.90 -3.60 -11.16
C GLY A 175 0.44 -3.33 -10.78
N GLY A 176 0.19 -2.65 -9.66
CA GLY A 176 -1.13 -2.35 -9.11
C GLY A 176 -1.61 -0.95 -9.49
N ASN A 177 -2.91 -0.84 -9.71
CA ASN A 177 -3.61 0.39 -10.07
C ASN A 177 -4.05 1.16 -8.84
N ALA A 178 -4.26 2.46 -9.01
CA ALA A 178 -4.86 3.33 -8.01
C ALA A 178 -6.15 3.98 -8.53
N THR A 179 -7.19 4.01 -7.69
CA THR A 179 -8.45 4.65 -8.02
C THR A 179 -8.94 5.55 -6.88
N THR A 180 -9.29 6.80 -7.19
CA THR A 180 -10.08 7.65 -6.28
C THR A 180 -11.44 8.00 -6.89
N ASN A 181 -12.52 7.81 -6.13
CA ASN A 181 -13.88 8.01 -6.66
C ASN A 181 -14.41 9.44 -6.51
N LYS A 182 -14.03 10.13 -5.43
CA LYS A 182 -14.53 11.48 -5.11
C LYS A 182 -13.43 12.28 -4.40
N GLY A 183 -12.64 13.01 -5.17
CA GLY A 183 -11.48 13.76 -4.68
C GLY A 183 -10.36 12.87 -4.15
N GLY A 184 -9.20 13.49 -3.92
CA GLY A 184 -7.99 12.81 -3.47
C GLY A 184 -7.10 12.35 -4.62
N ASP A 185 -5.89 11.89 -4.30
CA ASP A 185 -4.86 11.59 -5.29
C ASP A 185 -4.76 10.08 -5.54
N ALA A 186 -4.68 9.69 -6.81
CA ALA A 186 -4.41 8.33 -7.26
C ALA A 186 -3.00 8.27 -7.85
N THR A 187 -2.16 7.37 -7.35
CA THR A 187 -0.82 7.09 -7.89
C THR A 187 -0.71 5.61 -8.21
N GLY A 188 -0.58 5.25 -9.49
CA GLY A 188 -0.29 3.87 -9.89
C GLY A 188 1.12 3.46 -9.43
N GLY A 189 1.35 2.18 -9.14
CA GLY A 189 2.72 1.68 -9.03
C GLY A 189 3.33 1.46 -10.41
N ASP A 190 4.58 0.98 -10.49
CA ASP A 190 5.23 0.72 -11.78
C ASP A 190 4.35 -0.20 -12.66
N GLY A 191 4.06 0.18 -13.90
CA GLY A 191 3.13 -0.48 -14.81
C GLY A 191 1.64 -0.32 -14.47
N GLY A 192 1.32 0.28 -13.33
CA GLY A 192 -0.02 0.51 -12.81
C GLY A 192 -0.61 1.84 -13.25
N ASN A 193 -1.90 1.83 -13.55
CA ASN A 193 -2.65 3.02 -13.95
C ASN A 193 -3.21 3.77 -12.73
N ALA A 194 -3.42 5.07 -12.90
CA ALA A 194 -4.15 5.89 -11.94
C ALA A 194 -5.45 6.43 -12.54
N THR A 195 -6.52 6.42 -11.74
CA THR A 195 -7.81 6.98 -12.14
C THR A 195 -8.43 7.83 -11.03
N THR A 196 -8.86 9.05 -11.36
CA THR A 196 -9.76 9.84 -10.50
C THR A 196 -11.11 10.09 -11.19
N ASN A 197 -12.21 9.80 -10.48
CA ASN A 197 -13.54 9.89 -11.09
C ASN A 197 -14.19 11.27 -10.96
N LYS A 198 -13.93 12.00 -9.88
CA LYS A 198 -14.52 13.31 -9.59
C LYS A 198 -13.55 14.18 -8.81
N GLY A 199 -12.76 14.99 -9.52
CA GLY A 199 -11.69 15.83 -8.96
C GLY A 199 -10.53 15.02 -8.37
N GLY A 200 -9.44 15.72 -8.06
CA GLY A 200 -8.21 15.12 -7.55
C GLY A 200 -7.22 14.76 -8.66
N ASN A 201 -6.02 14.34 -8.29
CA ASN A 201 -4.93 14.13 -9.24
C ASN A 201 -4.72 12.64 -9.53
N ALA A 202 -4.56 12.28 -10.81
CA ALA A 202 -4.14 10.95 -11.23
C ALA A 202 -2.69 11.00 -11.72
N THR A 203 -1.81 10.17 -11.17
CA THR A 203 -0.43 9.99 -11.62
C THR A 203 -0.18 8.52 -11.95
N GLY A 204 0.04 8.20 -13.22
CA GLY A 204 0.43 6.84 -13.61
C GLY A 204 1.83 6.50 -13.09
N GLY A 205 2.10 5.23 -12.78
CA GLY A 205 3.48 4.79 -12.58
C GLY A 205 4.21 4.61 -13.91
N ASP A 206 5.46 4.18 -13.90
CA ASP A 206 6.23 3.95 -15.14
C ASP A 206 5.50 3.00 -16.09
N GLY A 207 5.21 3.43 -17.31
CA GLY A 207 4.38 2.71 -18.30
C GLY A 207 2.87 2.73 -18.04
N GLY A 208 2.44 3.31 -16.92
CA GLY A 208 1.07 3.45 -16.48
C GLY A 208 0.40 4.74 -16.96
N ASN A 209 -0.87 4.63 -17.33
CA ASN A 209 -1.68 5.76 -17.76
C ASN A 209 -2.33 6.47 -16.56
N ALA A 210 -2.63 7.75 -16.73
CA ALA A 210 -3.43 8.54 -15.81
C ALA A 210 -4.74 9.01 -16.47
N THR A 211 -5.85 8.82 -15.78
CA THR A 211 -7.17 9.28 -16.23
C THR A 211 -7.87 10.12 -15.17
N THR A 212 -8.37 11.30 -15.51
CA THR A 212 -9.37 12.01 -14.71
C THR A 212 -10.69 12.15 -15.49
N ASN A 213 -11.81 11.78 -14.85
CA ASN A 213 -13.11 11.78 -15.55
C ASN A 213 -13.87 13.10 -15.45
N LYS A 214 -13.76 13.82 -14.32
CA LYS A 214 -14.48 15.08 -14.07
C LYS A 214 -13.64 16.01 -13.20
N GLY A 215 -12.91 16.92 -13.84
CA GLY A 215 -11.97 17.83 -13.18
C GLY A 215 -10.75 17.12 -12.57
N GLY A 216 -9.71 17.90 -12.28
CA GLY A 216 -8.46 17.42 -11.69
C GLY A 216 -7.39 17.09 -12.74
N ASP A 217 -6.15 16.91 -12.28
CA ASP A 217 -5.00 16.80 -13.18
C ASP A 217 -4.59 15.34 -13.42
N ALA A 218 -4.34 14.98 -14.67
CA ALA A 218 -3.79 13.69 -15.07
C ALA A 218 -2.32 13.86 -15.49
N THR A 219 -1.43 13.07 -14.89
CA THR A 219 -0.01 12.98 -15.28
C THR A 219 0.34 11.53 -15.61
N GLY A 220 0.65 11.23 -16.86
CA GLY A 220 1.12 9.91 -17.27
C GLY A 220 2.51 9.64 -16.71
N GLY A 221 2.82 8.38 -16.37
CA GLY A 221 4.20 7.99 -16.06
C GLY A 221 5.02 7.86 -17.35
N ASP A 222 6.31 7.53 -17.25
CA ASP A 222 7.17 7.37 -18.44
C ASP A 222 6.58 6.33 -19.42
N GLY A 223 6.36 6.72 -20.67
CA GLY A 223 5.66 5.90 -21.69
C GLY A 223 4.14 5.78 -21.50
N GLY A 224 3.57 6.39 -20.46
CA GLY A 224 2.16 6.39 -20.14
C GLY A 224 1.43 7.65 -20.61
N ASN A 225 0.18 7.47 -21.02
CA ASN A 225 -0.69 8.54 -21.48
C ASN A 225 -1.42 9.22 -20.33
N ALA A 226 -1.75 10.50 -20.51
CA ALA A 226 -2.63 11.27 -19.64
C ALA A 226 -3.92 11.64 -20.36
N THR A 227 -5.07 11.39 -19.73
CA THR A 227 -6.39 11.76 -20.26
C THR A 227 -7.21 12.49 -19.20
N THR A 228 -7.73 13.66 -19.53
CA THR A 228 -8.83 14.31 -18.79
C THR A 228 -10.07 14.36 -19.68
N ASN A 229 -11.21 13.85 -19.20
CA ASN A 229 -12.43 13.73 -20.01
C ASN A 229 -13.37 14.94 -19.93
N ALA A 230 -13.37 15.66 -18.81
CA ALA A 230 -14.23 16.81 -18.61
C ALA A 230 -13.59 17.78 -17.61
N GLY A 231 -12.77 18.71 -18.12
CA GLY A 231 -12.04 19.69 -17.35
C GLY A 231 -10.83 19.12 -16.61
N GLY A 232 -9.84 20.00 -16.37
CA GLY A 232 -8.57 19.64 -15.74
C GLY A 232 -7.42 19.54 -16.73
N ASN A 233 -6.19 19.41 -16.25
CA ASN A 233 -5.00 19.41 -17.11
C ASN A 233 -4.50 17.98 -17.36
N ALA A 234 -4.07 17.71 -18.60
CA ALA A 234 -3.39 16.47 -18.95
C ALA A 234 -1.91 16.76 -19.25
N THR A 235 -1.01 16.01 -18.60
CA THR A 235 0.43 16.02 -18.87
C THR A 235 0.87 14.60 -19.19
N GLY A 236 1.20 14.31 -20.45
CA GLY A 236 1.75 13.01 -20.84
C GLY A 236 3.12 12.80 -20.21
N GLY A 237 3.49 11.54 -19.93
CA GLY A 237 4.85 11.22 -19.53
C GLY A 237 5.81 11.23 -20.71
N ASN A 238 7.09 10.93 -20.47
CA ASN A 238 8.06 10.87 -21.56
C ASN A 238 7.67 9.80 -22.58
N GLY A 239 7.37 10.19 -23.82
CA GLY A 239 6.88 9.28 -24.86
C GLY A 239 5.41 8.88 -24.77
N GLY A 240 4.64 9.51 -23.86
CA GLY A 240 3.19 9.34 -23.74
C GLY A 240 2.42 10.56 -24.26
N ASP A 241 1.17 10.32 -24.66
CA ASP A 241 0.27 11.35 -25.17
C ASP A 241 -0.49 12.05 -24.04
N ALA A 242 -0.91 13.29 -24.29
CA ALA A 242 -1.78 14.07 -23.41
C ALA A 242 -3.08 14.45 -24.13
N THR A 243 -4.23 14.08 -23.56
CA THR A 243 -5.56 14.44 -24.08
C THR A 243 -6.36 15.14 -22.99
N ALA A 244 -6.90 16.33 -23.28
CA ALA A 244 -7.76 17.06 -22.34
C ALA A 244 -9.08 17.48 -23.01
N GLY A 245 -10.20 17.20 -22.34
CA GLY A 245 -11.58 17.47 -22.78
C GLY A 245 -12.33 18.49 -21.94
#